data_AF-A0A1M6CL87-F1
#
_entry.id   AF-A0A1M6CL87-F1
#
_cell.length_a   1.000
_cell.length_b   1.000
_cell.length_c   1.000
_cell.angle_alpha   90.00
_cell.angle_beta   90.00
_cell.angle_gamma   90.00
#
_symmetry.space_group_name_H-M   'P 1'
#
loop_
_entity.id
_entity.type
_entity.pdbx_description
1 polymer ?
#
loop_
_entity_poly.entity_id
_entity_poly.type
_entity_poly.pdbx_seq_one_letter_code
_entity_poly.pdbx_strand_id
1 'polypeptide(L)'
;MLPRFLLADNSLETPDTIFVVHTESPRFIIEADIDDFWSNQVIHWIDGEPGDEDTVGQLIEEAEEFLEKEFENEEFLDEEED
;
A
#
# COMPACT_ATOMS: atom_id res chain seq x y z
N MET A 1 17.08 -5.37 7.86
CA MET A 1 15.64 -5.52 8.12
C MET A 1 14.90 -4.88 6.98
N LEU A 2 13.70 -5.34 6.66
CA LEU A 2 12.88 -4.72 5.62
C LEU A 2 12.32 -3.37 6.13
N PRO A 3 12.09 -2.39 5.24
CA PRO A 3 11.30 -1.21 5.55
C PRO A 3 9.89 -1.59 6.01
N ARG A 4 9.25 -0.72 6.79
CA ARG A 4 7.90 -0.95 7.33
C ARG A 4 6.87 -1.16 6.22
N PHE A 5 6.90 -0.29 5.22
CA PHE A 5 6.07 -0.36 4.02
C PHE A 5 6.92 -0.59 2.78
N LEU A 6 6.38 -1.34 1.84
CA LEU A 6 6.94 -1.59 0.52
C LEU A 6 5.81 -1.54 -0.51
N LEU A 7 6.13 -0.99 -1.68
CA LEU A 7 5.26 -1.07 -2.84
C LEU A 7 5.56 -2.35 -3.63
N ALA A 8 4.53 -3.07 -4.06
CA ALA A 8 4.65 -4.26 -4.88
C ALA A 8 3.75 -4.14 -6.11
N ASP A 9 4.33 -4.40 -7.27
CA ASP A 9 3.66 -4.34 -8.57
C ASP A 9 3.45 -5.76 -9.13
N ASN A 10 2.23 -6.03 -9.60
CA ASN A 10 1.86 -7.24 -10.32
C ASN A 10 1.04 -6.91 -11.59
N SER A 11 1.32 -5.76 -12.21
CA SER A 11 0.63 -5.19 -13.38
C SER A 11 0.50 -6.12 -14.58
N LEU A 12 1.34 -7.16 -14.71
CA LEU A 12 1.18 -8.17 -15.76
C LEU A 12 -0.08 -9.04 -15.59
N GLU A 13 -0.48 -9.32 -14.35
CA GLU A 13 -1.66 -10.15 -14.03
C GLU A 13 -2.84 -9.29 -13.56
N THR A 14 -2.55 -8.18 -12.87
CA THR A 14 -3.53 -7.22 -12.33
C THR A 14 -3.15 -5.79 -12.75
N PRO A 15 -3.44 -5.38 -13.99
CA PRO A 15 -2.93 -4.13 -14.57
C PRO A 15 -3.35 -2.86 -13.83
N ASP A 16 -4.53 -2.88 -13.22
CA ASP A 16 -5.15 -1.72 -12.59
C ASP A 16 -4.97 -1.75 -11.05
N THR A 17 -4.06 -2.58 -10.54
CA THR A 17 -3.94 -2.88 -9.12
C THR A 17 -2.52 -2.73 -8.63
N ILE A 18 -2.38 -2.09 -7.47
CA ILE A 18 -1.14 -1.93 -6.74
C ILE A 18 -1.24 -2.57 -5.36
N PHE A 19 -0.11 -3.04 -4.83
CA PHE A 19 -0.07 -3.71 -3.53
C PHE A 19 0.83 -2.95 -2.56
N VAL A 20 0.28 -2.54 -1.41
CA VAL A 20 1.04 -1.98 -0.30
C VAL A 20 1.29 -3.09 0.72
N VAL A 21 2.56 -3.39 0.98
CA VAL A 21 2.99 -4.47 1.87
C VAL A 21 3.47 -3.88 3.20
N HIS A 22 2.79 -4.22 4.30
CA HIS A 22 3.23 -3.90 5.66
C HIS A 22 3.99 -5.08 6.28
N THR A 23 5.26 -4.87 6.60
CA THR A 23 6.19 -5.95 7.01
C THR A 23 6.34 -6.11 8.52
N GLU A 24 5.81 -5.19 9.31
CA GLU A 24 5.81 -5.23 10.78
C GLU A 24 4.50 -5.82 11.32
N SER A 25 4.49 -6.34 12.55
CA SER A 25 3.25 -6.89 13.12
C SER A 25 2.28 -5.76 13.52
N PRO A 26 1.00 -5.84 13.12
CA PRO A 26 0.36 -6.91 12.34
C PRO A 26 0.74 -6.84 10.85
N ARG A 27 1.21 -7.96 10.29
CA ARG A 27 1.62 -8.01 8.88
C ARG A 27 0.40 -8.17 7.97
N PHE A 28 0.35 -7.37 6.91
CA PHE A 28 -0.73 -7.41 5.93
C PHE A 28 -0.26 -6.91 4.57
N ILE A 29 -1.09 -7.15 3.56
CA ILE A 29 -0.97 -6.58 2.23
C ILE A 29 -2.31 -5.91 1.90
N ILE A 30 -2.29 -4.66 1.46
CA ILE A 30 -3.46 -4.00 0.89
C ILE A 30 -3.34 -4.08 -0.62
N GLU A 31 -4.32 -4.73 -1.24
CA GLU A 31 -4.59 -4.65 -2.66
C GLU A 31 -5.47 -3.43 -2.90
N ALA A 32 -5.02 -2.48 -3.72
CA ALA A 32 -5.72 -1.24 -3.99
C ALA A 32 -5.77 -0.95 -5.50
N ASP A 33 -6.78 -0.20 -5.93
CA ASP A 33 -6.85 0.35 -7.28
C ASP A 33 -5.78 1.44 -7.44
N ILE A 34 -5.11 1.47 -8.60
CA ILE A 34 -4.03 2.44 -8.85
C ILE A 34 -4.55 3.88 -8.90
N ASP A 35 -5.81 4.09 -9.30
CA ASP A 35 -6.41 5.41 -9.46
C ASP A 35 -7.16 5.89 -8.19
N ASP A 36 -7.66 4.97 -7.36
CA ASP A 36 -8.42 5.30 -6.15
C ASP A 36 -8.25 4.23 -5.05
N PHE A 37 -7.35 4.52 -4.11
CA PHE A 37 -7.04 3.65 -2.98
C PHE A 37 -8.27 3.16 -2.21
N TRP A 38 -9.28 4.02 -2.01
CA TRP A 38 -10.43 3.70 -1.15
C TRP A 38 -11.57 2.96 -1.86
N SER A 39 -11.57 2.91 -3.19
CA SER A 39 -12.71 2.41 -3.99
C SER A 39 -12.90 0.89 -3.87
N ASN A 40 -11.82 0.11 -3.96
CA ASN A 40 -11.87 -1.36 -4.03
C ASN A 40 -10.77 -2.05 -3.20
N GLN A 41 -10.36 -1.46 -2.08
CA GLN A 41 -9.28 -2.06 -1.29
C GLN A 41 -9.66 -3.42 -0.66
N VAL A 42 -8.73 -4.37 -0.71
CA VAL A 42 -8.83 -5.67 -0.03
C VAL A 42 -7.61 -5.87 0.86
N ILE A 43 -7.85 -6.12 2.14
CA ILE A 43 -6.79 -6.33 3.13
C ILE A 43 -6.55 -7.82 3.34
N HIS A 44 -5.33 -8.26 3.04
CA HIS A 44 -4.85 -9.62 3.20
C HIS A 44 -4.00 -9.72 4.47
N TRP A 45 -4.63 -10.05 5.60
CA TRP A 45 -3.94 -10.21 6.88
C TRP A 45 -3.10 -11.49 6.93
N ILE A 46 -1.79 -11.35 7.18
CA ILE A 46 -0.85 -12.47 7.28
C ILE A 46 -0.81 -13.02 8.71
N ASP A 47 -0.85 -12.13 9.71
CA ASP A 47 -0.80 -12.47 11.13
C ASP A 47 -2.19 -12.69 11.77
N GLY A 48 -3.25 -12.52 10.97
CA GLY A 48 -4.63 -12.40 11.44
C GLY A 48 -5.01 -10.94 11.66
N GLU A 49 -6.31 -10.65 11.50
CA GLU A 49 -6.86 -9.31 11.66
C GLU A 49 -6.72 -8.84 13.13
N PRO A 50 -6.20 -7.62 13.37
CA PRO A 50 -6.20 -7.02 14.70
C PRO A 50 -7.64 -6.84 15.18
N GLY A 51 -7.92 -7.20 16.43
CA GLY A 51 -9.26 -7.02 17.01
C GLY A 51 -9.59 -5.58 17.42
N ASP A 52 -8.70 -4.62 17.14
CA ASP A 52 -8.83 -3.21 17.51
C ASP A 52 -9.06 -2.37 16.25
N GLU A 53 -10.29 -1.89 16.07
CA GLU A 53 -10.71 -1.15 14.87
C GLU A 53 -9.95 0.16 14.68
N ASP A 54 -9.57 0.84 15.77
CA ASP A 54 -8.79 2.08 15.72
C ASP A 54 -7.38 1.82 15.16
N THR A 55 -6.74 0.72 15.56
CA THR A 55 -5.43 0.29 15.05
C THR A 55 -5.53 -0.09 13.57
N VAL A 56 -6.59 -0.80 13.17
CA VAL A 56 -6.81 -1.15 11.75
C VAL A 56 -6.97 0.12 10.91
N GLY A 57 -7.80 1.07 11.35
CA GLY A 57 -7.98 2.35 10.67
C GLY A 57 -6.67 3.11 10.48
N GLN A 58 -5.87 3.24 11.55
CA GLN A 58 -4.55 3.89 11.48
C GLN A 58 -3.61 3.21 10.48
N LEU A 59 -3.56 1.88 10.46
CA LEU A 59 -2.69 1.15 9.54
C LEU A 59 -3.09 1.32 8.07
N ILE A 60 -4.38 1.46 7.79
CA ILE A 60 -4.89 1.72 6.44
C ILE A 60 -4.56 3.16 6.02
N GLU A 61 -4.81 4.15 6.89
CA GLU A 61 -4.43 5.55 6.64
C GLU A 61 -2.92 5.71 6.40
N GLU A 62 -2.09 5.02 7.18
CA GLU A 62 -0.63 5.05 7.01
C GLU A 62 -0.18 4.37 5.70
N ALA A 63 -0.94 3.38 5.21
CA ALA A 63 -0.66 2.71 3.94
C ALA A 63 -1.03 3.58 2.73
N GLU A 64 -2.14 4.33 2.81
CA GLU A 64 -2.51 5.35 1.83
C GLU A 64 -1.45 6.44 1.77
N GLU A 65 -1.08 7.04 2.91
CA GLU A 65 -0.08 8.11 2.97
C GLU A 65 1.28 7.65 2.42
N PHE A 66 1.62 6.38 2.63
CA PHE A 66 2.80 5.78 2.01
C PHE A 66 2.67 5.70 0.48
N LEU A 67 1.55 5.18 -0.03
CA LEU A 67 1.31 5.04 -1.47
C LEU A 67 1.37 6.39 -2.20
N GLU A 68 0.67 7.41 -1.66
CA GLU A 68 0.67 8.77 -2.23
C GLU A 68 2.10 9.34 -2.33
N LYS A 69 2.90 9.20 -1.27
CA LYS A 69 4.28 9.70 -1.25
C LYS A 69 5.20 8.98 -2.23
N GLU A 70 5.01 7.67 -2.43
CA GLU A 70 5.80 6.93 -3.42
C GLU A 70 5.45 7.38 -4.84
N PHE A 71 4.16 7.58 -5.16
CA PHE A 71 3.75 8.12 -6.47
C PHE A 71 4.22 9.56 -6.69
N GLU A 72 4.13 10.44 -5.69
CA GLU A 72 4.70 11.80 -5.77
C GLU A 72 6.21 11.76 -6.05
N ASN A 73 6.93 10.82 -5.44
CA ASN A 73 8.35 10.65 -5.67
C ASN A 73 8.66 10.09 -7.07
N GLU A 74 7.87 9.15 -7.58
CA GLU A 74 8.01 8.64 -8.96
C GLU A 74 7.76 9.74 -9.99
N GLU A 75 6.68 10.52 -9.85
CA GLU A 75 6.39 11.66 -10.73
C GLU A 75 7.53 12.69 -10.72
N PHE A 76 8.05 13.01 -9.53
CA PHE A 76 9.19 13.91 -9.40
C PHE A 76 10.45 13.40 -10.09
N LEU A 77 10.72 12.09 -10.03
CA LEU A 77 11.87 11.49 -10.71
C LEU A 77 11.74 11.54 -12.23
N ASP A 78 10.52 11.33 -12.75
CA ASP A 78 10.24 11.46 -14.19
C ASP A 78 10.46 12.91 -14.68
N GLU A 79 10.10 13.91 -13.86
CA GLU A 79 10.34 15.33 -14.17
C GLU A 79 11.82 15.75 -14.16
N GLU A 80 12.67 15.09 -13.34
CA GLU A 80 14.12 15.39 -13.30
C GLU A 80 14.91 14.75 -14.45
N GLU A 81 14.35 13.75 -15.15
CA GLU A 81 14.98 13.11 -16.30
C GLU A 81 14.82 13.88 -17.65
N ASP A 82 13.94 14.89 -17.72
CA ASP A 82 13.69 15.78 -18.88
C ASP A 82 14.53 17.08 -18.89
#